data_AF-A0AAJ2GFM4-F1
#
_entry.id   AF-A0AAJ2GFM4-F1
#
_cell.length_a   1.000
_cell.length_b   1.000
_cell.length_c   1.000
_cell.angle_alpha   90.00
_cell.angle_beta   90.00
_cell.angle_gamma   90.00
#
_symmetry.space_group_name_H-M   'P 1'
#
loop_
_entity.id
_entity.type
_entity.pdbx_description
1 polymer ?
#
loop_
_entity_poly.entity_id
_entity_poly.type
_entity_poly.pdbx_seq_one_letter_code
_entity_poly.pdbx_strand_id
1 'polypeptide(L)'
;MRFFLLFAIVLLAIHGCKSPENPGTTPQPSLELPQSVKDLIYKSYPLATNLKGLSEVEKGRVYELSFENNNAGYNAIVGTSSILRVAATVGEAVPDALVAKVQSLAIRGGKLSNYRKLVYLNEQDSYGADYELNGLKYLVRFVNGGVTLTNYERGYATREIHDLPDAIQQYITARNKPNPVFVNSLTNLNDLSRQYIINNNELVFSDCTTSLMPDGSKQYMVSVKFLGATNLPILFKEDGQVVWVGAFNRIRQFNQDFNGGPGFGLPNLTSKEITYFRDLLAASSQFMGFNLDNFVNFNGSFRNEYEDNRGYTFDLSNGKNERWYLCFNGDKELVYSTYSYY
;
A
#
# COMPACT_ATOMS: atom_id res chain seq x y z
N MET A 1 -32.87 -54.35 -14.67
CA MET A 1 -33.73 -54.11 -15.86
C MET A 1 -34.47 -52.80 -15.66
N ARG A 2 -34.46 -51.95 -16.68
CA ARG A 2 -35.31 -50.76 -16.92
C ARG A 2 -34.92 -49.50 -16.11
N PHE A 3 -34.13 -48.55 -16.63
CA PHE A 3 -34.28 -47.60 -17.76
C PHE A 3 -35.34 -46.49 -17.57
N PHE A 4 -34.87 -45.27 -17.86
CA PHE A 4 -35.54 -44.00 -18.21
C PHE A 4 -36.28 -43.23 -17.08
N LEU A 5 -35.77 -42.07 -16.64
CA LEU A 5 -35.84 -40.72 -17.26
C LEU A 5 -37.19 -40.04 -16.95
N LEU A 6 -37.17 -39.09 -16.01
CA LEU A 6 -38.18 -38.03 -15.95
C LEU A 6 -37.45 -36.70 -15.96
N PHE A 7 -37.29 -36.24 -17.19
CA PHE A 7 -36.96 -34.89 -17.61
C PHE A 7 -38.20 -34.01 -17.34
N ALA A 8 -38.08 -33.02 -16.47
CA ALA A 8 -38.97 -31.86 -16.37
C ALA A 8 -38.17 -30.74 -15.66
N ILE A 9 -37.33 -29.97 -16.35
CA ILE A 9 -37.67 -28.80 -17.17
C ILE A 9 -38.52 -27.77 -16.40
N VAL A 10 -37.84 -26.65 -16.08
CA VAL A 10 -38.37 -25.27 -16.00
C VAL A 10 -39.04 -24.88 -14.69
N LEU A 11 -38.33 -24.08 -13.88
CA LEU A 11 -38.49 -22.63 -13.99
C LEU A 11 -37.17 -21.92 -13.66
N LEU A 12 -36.56 -21.41 -14.73
CA LEU A 12 -35.59 -20.34 -14.74
C LEU A 12 -36.16 -19.12 -14.01
N ALA A 13 -35.93 -19.01 -12.70
CA ALA A 13 -36.00 -17.74 -11.99
C ALA A 13 -34.70 -16.99 -12.26
N ILE A 14 -34.51 -16.57 -13.52
CA ILE A 14 -33.59 -15.49 -13.86
C ILE A 14 -34.26 -14.23 -13.27
N HIS A 15 -34.08 -14.02 -11.98
CA HIS A 15 -34.17 -12.68 -11.44
C HIS A 15 -33.02 -11.92 -12.08
N GLY A 16 -33.35 -11.25 -13.19
CA GLY A 16 -32.59 -10.11 -13.64
C GLY A 16 -32.56 -9.11 -12.48
N CYS A 17 -31.51 -9.18 -11.67
CA CYS A 17 -30.98 -7.99 -11.06
C CYS A 17 -30.63 -7.09 -12.23
N LYS A 18 -31.53 -6.13 -12.49
CA LYS A 18 -31.23 -4.94 -13.26
C LYS A 18 -29.85 -4.48 -12.81
N SER A 19 -28.92 -4.41 -13.74
CA SER A 19 -27.72 -3.61 -13.57
C SER A 19 -28.18 -2.29 -12.95
N PRO A 20 -27.62 -1.83 -11.82
CA PRO A 20 -27.95 -0.50 -11.37
C PRO A 20 -27.69 0.42 -12.56
N GLU A 21 -28.75 1.06 -13.01
CA GLU A 21 -28.68 2.24 -13.86
C GLU A 21 -27.52 3.08 -13.31
N ASN A 22 -26.67 3.56 -14.23
CA ASN A 22 -25.59 4.51 -13.96
C ASN A 22 -25.88 5.28 -12.67
N PRO A 23 -25.00 5.28 -11.65
CA PRO A 23 -25.17 6.17 -10.53
C PRO A 23 -25.06 7.58 -11.12
N GLY A 24 -26.21 8.11 -11.54
CA GLY A 24 -26.45 9.51 -11.71
C GLY A 24 -26.04 10.09 -10.39
N THR A 25 -24.98 10.88 -10.45
CA THR A 25 -24.43 11.74 -9.43
C THR A 25 -25.56 12.48 -8.73
N THR A 26 -26.20 11.86 -7.74
CA THR A 26 -26.85 12.60 -6.68
C THR A 26 -25.77 13.49 -6.11
N PRO A 27 -25.92 14.83 -6.15
CA PRO A 27 -24.90 15.71 -5.63
C PRO A 27 -24.73 15.37 -4.15
N GLN A 28 -23.61 14.75 -3.79
CA GLN A 28 -23.23 14.67 -2.38
C GLN A 28 -23.24 16.09 -1.84
N PRO A 29 -23.91 16.34 -0.69
CA PRO A 29 -23.90 17.67 -0.09
C PRO A 29 -22.45 18.11 0.07
N SER A 30 -22.11 19.27 -0.49
CA SER A 30 -20.74 19.79 -0.41
C SER A 30 -20.40 20.00 1.06
N LEU A 31 -19.32 19.36 1.51
CA LEU A 31 -18.79 19.59 2.84
C LEU A 31 -18.34 21.05 2.96
N GLU A 32 -18.75 21.74 4.02
CA GLU A 32 -18.22 23.07 4.31
C GLU A 32 -16.76 22.95 4.74
N LEU A 33 -15.85 23.54 3.95
CA LEU A 33 -14.42 23.50 4.22
C LEU A 33 -14.04 24.55 5.27
N PRO A 34 -13.19 24.22 6.26
CA PRO A 34 -12.61 25.20 7.17
C PRO A 34 -11.86 26.31 6.41
N GLN A 35 -11.87 27.53 6.94
CA GLN A 35 -11.20 28.66 6.29
C GLN A 35 -9.69 28.41 6.10
N SER A 36 -9.03 27.77 7.07
CA SER A 36 -7.62 27.38 6.98
C SER A 36 -7.32 26.51 5.76
N VAL A 37 -8.22 25.57 5.41
CA VAL A 37 -8.08 24.70 4.23
C VAL A 37 -8.24 25.51 2.95
N LYS A 38 -9.22 26.43 2.90
CA LYS A 38 -9.42 27.31 1.74
C LYS A 38 -8.20 28.21 1.52
N ASP A 39 -7.66 28.80 2.58
CA ASP A 39 -6.50 29.68 2.52
C ASP A 39 -5.24 28.95 2.01
N LEU A 40 -5.05 27.68 2.40
CA LEU A 40 -3.97 26.85 1.85
C LEU A 40 -4.09 26.67 0.33
N ILE A 41 -5.31 26.40 -0.17
CA ILE A 41 -5.54 26.28 -1.61
C ILE A 41 -5.27 27.62 -2.31
N TYR A 42 -5.85 28.73 -1.85
CA TYR A 42 -5.65 30.03 -2.49
C TYR A 42 -4.20 30.52 -2.42
N LYS A 43 -3.45 30.13 -1.39
CA LYS A 43 -2.02 30.44 -1.31
C LYS A 43 -1.21 29.72 -2.39
N SER A 44 -1.50 28.44 -2.66
CA SER A 44 -0.77 27.64 -3.67
C SER A 44 -1.33 27.79 -5.08
N TYR A 45 -2.62 28.09 -5.20
CA TYR A 45 -3.37 28.25 -6.44
C TYR A 45 -4.21 29.54 -6.36
N PRO A 46 -3.61 30.73 -6.56
CA PRO A 46 -4.28 32.01 -6.36
C PRO A 46 -5.47 32.28 -7.30
N LEU A 47 -5.54 31.56 -8.43
CA LEU A 47 -6.62 31.64 -9.40
C LEU A 47 -7.62 30.48 -9.26
N ALA A 48 -7.59 29.75 -8.14
CA ALA A 48 -8.54 28.68 -7.88
C ALA A 48 -9.98 29.21 -7.87
N THR A 49 -10.88 28.49 -8.52
CA THR A 49 -12.33 28.74 -8.55
C THR A 49 -13.07 27.42 -8.32
N ASN A 50 -14.40 27.48 -8.15
CA ASN A 50 -15.24 26.29 -7.99
C ASN A 50 -14.76 25.33 -6.87
N LEU A 51 -14.23 25.90 -5.78
CA LEU A 51 -13.75 25.14 -4.63
C LEU A 51 -14.91 24.42 -3.94
N LYS A 52 -14.89 23.08 -3.95
CA LYS A 52 -15.94 22.23 -3.38
C LYS A 52 -15.32 21.18 -2.46
N GLY A 53 -15.78 21.13 -1.20
CA GLY A 53 -15.45 20.03 -0.30
C GLY A 53 -16.16 18.75 -0.74
N LEU A 54 -15.39 17.68 -0.92
CA LEU A 54 -15.89 16.37 -1.34
C LEU A 54 -16.12 15.47 -0.13
N SER A 55 -15.12 15.37 0.75
CA SER A 55 -15.19 14.50 1.92
C SER A 55 -14.24 14.96 3.03
N GLU A 56 -14.54 14.53 4.24
CA GLU A 56 -13.62 14.60 5.38
C GLU A 56 -12.94 13.23 5.50
N VAL A 57 -11.69 13.14 5.06
CA VAL A 57 -10.92 11.88 5.01
C VAL A 57 -10.49 11.46 6.42
N GLU A 58 -10.06 12.45 7.21
CA GLU A 58 -9.81 12.30 8.64
C GLU A 58 -10.58 13.38 9.38
N LYS A 59 -11.45 12.95 10.30
CA LYS A 59 -12.32 13.85 11.04
C LYS A 59 -11.53 14.98 11.72
N GLY A 60 -11.88 16.21 11.38
CA GLY A 60 -11.32 17.48 11.82
C GLY A 60 -9.96 17.82 11.22
N ARG A 61 -9.35 16.94 10.42
CA ARG A 61 -7.90 16.96 10.16
C ARG A 61 -7.53 16.98 8.69
N VAL A 62 -8.13 16.11 7.89
CA VAL A 62 -7.78 15.94 6.48
C VAL A 62 -9.04 16.00 5.64
N TYR A 63 -9.01 16.87 4.63
CA TYR A 63 -10.14 17.16 3.77
C TYR A 63 -9.78 16.83 2.33
N GLU A 64 -10.75 16.25 1.62
CA GLU A 64 -10.71 16.12 0.19
C GLU A 64 -11.58 17.19 -0.45
N LEU A 65 -11.05 17.83 -1.49
CA LEU A 65 -11.74 18.88 -2.22
C LEU A 65 -11.41 18.83 -3.71
N SER A 66 -12.28 19.44 -4.51
CA SER A 66 -12.05 19.74 -5.91
C SER A 66 -12.04 21.24 -6.15
N PHE A 67 -11.27 21.70 -7.13
CA PHE A 67 -11.27 23.10 -7.61
C PHE A 67 -10.83 23.18 -9.06
N GLU A 68 -11.04 24.33 -9.69
CA GLU A 68 -10.55 24.63 -11.02
C GLU A 68 -9.47 25.71 -10.95
N ASN A 69 -8.39 25.54 -11.72
CA ASN A 69 -7.35 26.56 -11.85
C ASN A 69 -6.84 26.55 -13.30
N ASN A 70 -6.81 27.71 -13.97
CA ASN A 70 -6.43 27.83 -15.38
C ASN A 70 -7.17 26.85 -16.32
N ASN A 71 -8.50 26.70 -16.15
CA ASN A 71 -9.35 25.79 -16.92
C ASN A 71 -9.02 24.30 -16.78
N ALA A 72 -8.24 23.90 -15.78
CA ALA A 72 -8.02 22.50 -15.43
C ALA A 72 -8.68 22.18 -14.09
N GLY A 73 -9.34 21.02 -14.02
CA GLY A 73 -9.93 20.49 -12.79
C GLY A 73 -8.88 19.77 -11.94
N TYR A 74 -8.87 20.09 -10.64
CA TYR A 74 -7.96 19.52 -9.66
C TYR A 74 -8.73 18.86 -8.52
N ASN A 75 -8.18 17.76 -8.02
CA ASN A 75 -8.56 17.15 -6.74
C ASN A 75 -7.38 17.27 -5.78
N ALA A 76 -7.63 17.69 -4.55
CA ALA A 76 -6.61 17.82 -3.53
C ALA A 76 -7.01 17.15 -2.22
N ILE A 77 -6.01 16.60 -1.54
CA ILE A 77 -6.08 16.18 -0.14
C ILE A 77 -5.29 17.20 0.66
N VAL A 78 -5.94 17.85 1.61
CA VAL A 78 -5.42 19.00 2.35
C VAL A 78 -5.54 18.72 3.84
N GLY A 79 -4.43 18.86 4.56
CA GLY A 79 -4.41 18.84 6.01
C GLY A 79 -4.74 20.21 6.60
N THR A 80 -4.57 20.34 7.91
CA THR A 80 -4.78 21.63 8.60
C THR A 80 -3.69 22.66 8.31
N SER A 81 -2.48 22.21 7.96
CA SER A 81 -1.28 23.04 7.83
C SER A 81 -0.64 23.04 6.45
N SER A 82 -0.98 22.07 5.60
CA SER A 82 -0.37 21.93 4.27
C SER A 82 -1.28 21.18 3.30
N ILE A 83 -1.05 21.39 2.01
CA ILE A 83 -1.60 20.52 0.96
C ILE A 83 -0.78 19.22 0.99
N LEU A 84 -1.45 18.08 1.08
CA LEU A 84 -0.80 16.77 1.20
C LEU A 84 -0.68 16.06 -0.15
N ARG A 85 -1.64 16.30 -1.05
CA ARG A 85 -1.64 15.77 -2.41
C ARG A 85 -2.48 16.63 -3.34
N VAL A 86 -2.08 16.75 -4.59
CA VAL A 86 -2.89 17.32 -5.68
C VAL A 86 -2.87 16.37 -6.88
N ALA A 87 -3.96 16.33 -7.64
CA ALA A 87 -4.02 15.63 -8.92
C ALA A 87 -4.82 16.49 -9.91
N ALA A 88 -4.36 16.54 -11.15
CA ALA A 88 -5.05 17.23 -12.24
C ALA A 88 -5.77 16.20 -13.12
N THR A 89 -7.02 16.45 -13.43
CA THR A 89 -7.78 15.62 -14.37
C THR A 89 -7.41 16.06 -15.78
N VAL A 90 -6.93 15.15 -16.63
CA VAL A 90 -6.38 15.50 -17.97
C VAL A 90 -7.12 14.83 -19.13
N GLY A 91 -7.97 13.82 -18.87
CA GLY A 91 -8.87 13.22 -19.88
C GLY A 91 -9.34 11.82 -19.47
N GLU A 92 -10.45 11.35 -20.02
CA GLU A 92 -11.09 10.10 -19.57
C GLU A 92 -10.44 8.83 -20.15
N ALA A 93 -9.92 8.89 -21.38
CA ALA A 93 -9.39 7.73 -22.10
C ALA A 93 -7.88 7.53 -21.89
N VAL A 94 -7.49 6.27 -21.69
CA VAL A 94 -6.09 5.86 -21.54
C VAL A 94 -5.47 5.71 -22.94
N PRO A 95 -4.32 6.35 -23.23
CA PRO A 95 -3.66 6.21 -24.54
C PRO A 95 -3.34 4.76 -24.92
N ASP A 96 -3.61 4.36 -26.17
CA ASP A 96 -3.39 3.00 -26.67
C ASP A 96 -1.94 2.50 -26.48
N ALA A 97 -0.96 3.40 -26.59
CA ALA A 97 0.45 3.05 -26.35
C ALA A 97 0.69 2.59 -24.90
N LEU A 98 0.01 3.19 -23.92
CA LEU A 98 0.09 2.79 -22.51
C LEU A 98 -0.66 1.47 -22.28
N VAL A 99 -1.80 1.28 -22.95
CA VAL A 99 -2.54 0.01 -22.91
C VAL A 99 -1.67 -1.12 -23.44
N ALA A 100 -1.12 -0.97 -24.65
CA ALA A 100 -0.24 -1.96 -25.28
C ALA A 100 0.97 -2.31 -24.40
N LYS A 101 1.56 -1.29 -23.76
CA LYS A 101 2.66 -1.48 -22.82
C LYS A 101 2.24 -2.33 -21.63
N VAL A 102 1.15 -2.03 -20.93
CA VAL A 102 0.67 -2.86 -19.80
C VAL A 102 0.35 -4.28 -20.25
N GLN A 103 -0.22 -4.45 -21.44
CA GLN A 103 -0.54 -5.79 -21.98
C GLN A 103 0.70 -6.62 -22.38
N SER A 104 1.87 -5.99 -22.53
CA SER A 104 3.13 -6.71 -22.75
C SER A 104 3.79 -7.25 -21.47
N LEU A 105 3.32 -6.82 -20.29
CA LEU A 105 3.90 -7.16 -19.00
C LEU A 105 3.30 -8.44 -18.40
N ALA A 106 3.87 -8.93 -17.31
CA ALA A 106 3.33 -10.05 -16.53
C ALA A 106 1.98 -9.72 -15.89
N ILE A 107 1.69 -8.43 -15.67
CA ILE A 107 0.41 -7.94 -15.13
C ILE A 107 -0.70 -7.78 -16.19
N ARG A 108 -0.52 -8.29 -17.42
CA ARG A 108 -1.51 -8.19 -18.51
C ARG A 108 -2.85 -8.87 -18.19
N GLY A 109 -3.87 -8.54 -18.98
CA GLY A 109 -5.22 -9.13 -18.88
C GLY A 109 -6.22 -8.34 -18.04
N GLY A 110 -5.81 -7.23 -17.42
CA GLY A 110 -6.71 -6.30 -16.74
C GLY A 110 -7.22 -5.17 -17.64
N LYS A 111 -8.10 -4.33 -17.08
CA LYS A 111 -8.73 -3.19 -17.75
C LYS A 111 -8.26 -1.86 -17.14
N LEU A 112 -7.78 -0.95 -17.99
CA LEU A 112 -7.40 0.42 -17.59
C LEU A 112 -8.58 1.39 -17.74
N SER A 113 -8.72 2.33 -16.81
CA SER A 113 -9.74 3.39 -16.83
C SER A 113 -9.30 4.65 -16.09
N ASN A 114 -10.06 5.74 -16.19
CA ASN A 114 -9.87 6.97 -15.40
C ASN A 114 -8.43 7.53 -15.46
N TYR A 115 -7.94 7.78 -16.68
CA TYR A 115 -6.61 8.33 -16.89
C TYR A 115 -6.48 9.74 -16.29
N ARG A 116 -5.36 10.05 -15.65
CA ARG A 116 -5.18 11.33 -14.95
C ARG A 116 -3.71 11.69 -14.77
N LYS A 117 -3.44 12.98 -14.63
CA LYS A 117 -2.11 13.47 -14.25
C LYS A 117 -2.04 13.56 -12.73
N LEU A 118 -1.04 12.92 -12.17
CA LEU A 118 -0.76 12.91 -10.76
C LEU A 118 0.34 13.93 -10.48
N VAL A 119 0.00 14.95 -9.69
CA VAL A 119 0.87 16.08 -9.36
C VAL A 119 1.17 16.03 -7.87
N TYR A 120 2.11 15.17 -7.49
CA TYR A 120 2.52 15.08 -6.09
C TYR A 120 3.49 16.20 -5.76
N LEU A 121 3.33 16.79 -4.57
CA LEU A 121 4.27 17.80 -4.09
C LEU A 121 5.65 17.17 -3.91
N ASN A 122 6.66 17.77 -4.54
CA ASN A 122 8.06 17.30 -4.54
C ASN A 122 8.31 15.96 -5.25
N GLU A 123 7.36 15.44 -6.03
CA GLU A 123 7.65 14.37 -6.99
C GLU A 123 7.58 14.90 -8.42
N GLN A 124 8.21 14.17 -9.34
CA GLN A 124 8.03 14.42 -10.75
C GLN A 124 6.57 14.13 -11.14
N ASP A 125 5.99 15.04 -11.93
CA ASP A 125 4.69 14.83 -12.55
C ASP A 125 4.64 13.46 -13.21
N SER A 126 3.55 12.74 -12.93
CA SER A 126 3.34 11.40 -13.47
C SER A 126 1.92 11.25 -13.99
N TYR A 127 1.67 10.17 -14.73
CA TYR A 127 0.33 9.82 -15.14
C TYR A 127 -0.11 8.55 -14.42
N GLY A 128 -1.40 8.42 -14.18
CA GLY A 128 -1.96 7.19 -13.64
C GLY A 128 -3.32 6.85 -14.21
N ALA A 129 -3.75 5.63 -13.96
CA ALA A 129 -5.04 5.08 -14.36
C ALA A 129 -5.48 4.06 -13.30
N ASP A 130 -6.78 3.88 -13.16
CA ASP A 130 -7.31 2.72 -12.45
C ASP A 130 -7.08 1.47 -13.28
N TYR A 131 -6.76 0.36 -12.62
CA TYR A 131 -6.53 -0.92 -13.26
C TYR A 131 -7.24 -2.03 -12.49
N GLU A 132 -8.15 -2.71 -13.16
CA GLU A 132 -8.83 -3.87 -12.62
C GLU A 132 -8.18 -5.14 -13.18
N LEU A 133 -7.54 -5.93 -12.31
CA LEU A 133 -6.86 -7.17 -12.66
C LEU A 133 -7.37 -8.29 -11.75
N ASN A 134 -7.94 -9.34 -12.35
CA ASN A 134 -8.46 -10.51 -11.61
C ASN A 134 -9.45 -10.14 -10.48
N GLY A 135 -10.29 -9.14 -10.69
CA GLY A 135 -11.26 -8.64 -9.71
C GLY A 135 -10.69 -7.75 -8.62
N LEU A 136 -9.38 -7.48 -8.64
CA LEU A 136 -8.72 -6.55 -7.73
C LEU A 136 -8.50 -5.20 -8.42
N LYS A 137 -8.71 -4.12 -7.66
CA LYS A 137 -8.53 -2.75 -8.12
C LYS A 137 -7.16 -2.22 -7.70
N TYR A 138 -6.50 -1.56 -8.64
CA TYR A 138 -5.18 -0.99 -8.45
C TYR A 138 -5.12 0.42 -9.05
N LEU A 139 -4.17 1.21 -8.57
CA LEU A 139 -3.66 2.37 -9.29
C LEU A 139 -2.43 1.94 -10.10
N VAL A 140 -2.47 2.14 -11.42
CA VAL A 140 -1.27 2.12 -12.27
C VAL A 140 -0.68 3.53 -12.32
N ARG A 141 0.64 3.64 -12.15
CA ARG A 141 1.42 4.85 -12.39
C ARG A 141 2.41 4.63 -13.54
N PHE A 142 2.55 5.64 -14.39
CA PHE A 142 3.49 5.71 -15.50
C PHE A 142 4.47 6.85 -15.24
N VAL A 143 5.75 6.51 -15.06
CA VAL A 143 6.83 7.46 -14.72
C VAL A 143 8.07 7.09 -15.52
N ASN A 144 8.64 8.02 -16.28
CA ASN A 144 9.92 7.85 -17.01
C ASN A 144 10.03 6.54 -17.82
N GLY A 145 8.94 6.09 -18.45
CA GLY A 145 8.96 4.84 -19.20
C GLY A 145 8.84 3.56 -18.34
N GLY A 146 8.71 3.67 -17.01
CA GLY A 146 8.33 2.58 -16.11
C GLY A 146 6.82 2.39 -15.96
N VAL A 147 6.43 1.33 -15.26
CA VAL A 147 5.05 1.05 -14.83
C VAL A 147 5.08 0.63 -13.37
N THR A 148 4.23 1.19 -12.53
CA THR A 148 4.07 0.77 -11.14
C THR A 148 2.60 0.50 -10.85
N LEU A 149 2.30 -0.55 -10.10
CA LEU A 149 0.96 -0.94 -9.69
C LEU A 149 0.87 -0.95 -8.17
N THR A 150 -0.09 -0.27 -7.58
CA THR A 150 -0.33 -0.25 -6.12
C THR A 150 -1.77 -0.59 -5.79
N ASN A 151 -2.00 -1.31 -4.67
CA ASN A 151 -3.33 -1.73 -4.23
C ASN A 151 -4.18 -0.63 -3.58
N TYR A 152 -3.62 0.57 -3.40
CA TYR A 152 -4.33 1.74 -2.91
C TYR A 152 -4.63 2.72 -4.05
N GLU A 153 -5.75 3.41 -3.94
CA GLU A 153 -6.21 4.39 -4.93
C GLU A 153 -5.39 5.69 -4.85
N ARG A 154 -5.06 6.09 -3.61
CA ARG A 154 -4.32 7.31 -3.29
C ARG A 154 -3.60 7.16 -1.97
N GLY A 155 -2.43 7.78 -1.88
CA GLY A 155 -1.66 7.89 -0.63
C GLY A 155 -1.28 9.34 -0.37
N TYR A 156 -1.15 9.69 0.90
CA TYR A 156 -0.62 10.97 1.35
C TYR A 156 0.21 10.78 2.61
N ALA A 157 1.27 11.57 2.75
CA ALA A 157 2.08 11.57 3.97
C ALA A 157 1.53 12.59 4.96
N THR A 158 1.19 12.15 6.16
CA THR A 158 0.99 13.07 7.29
C THR A 158 2.35 13.27 7.96
N ARG A 159 2.68 14.53 8.26
CA ARG A 159 3.99 14.87 8.83
C ARG A 159 4.03 14.70 10.34
N GLU A 160 2.87 14.66 10.98
CA GLU A 160 2.76 14.74 12.43
C GLU A 160 1.96 13.57 12.99
N ILE A 161 2.43 13.01 14.11
CA ILE A 161 1.80 11.85 14.78
C ILE A 161 0.35 12.17 15.19
N HIS A 162 0.05 13.42 15.54
CA HIS A 162 -1.29 13.81 15.97
C HIS A 162 -2.33 13.81 14.83
N ASP A 163 -1.88 13.72 13.57
CA ASP A 163 -2.77 13.51 12.44
C ASP A 163 -3.29 12.06 12.35
N LEU A 164 -2.71 11.12 13.12
CA LEU A 164 -3.09 9.71 13.10
C LEU A 164 -4.36 9.41 13.94
N PRO A 165 -5.08 8.32 13.65
CA PRO A 165 -6.11 7.80 14.56
C PRO A 165 -5.60 7.63 16.00
N ASP A 166 -6.47 7.91 16.98
CA ASP A 166 -6.11 7.92 18.41
C ASP A 166 -5.53 6.58 18.87
N ALA A 167 -6.04 5.46 18.35
CA ALA A 167 -5.53 4.12 18.67
C ALA A 167 -4.06 3.93 18.24
N ILE A 168 -3.68 4.48 17.08
CA ILE A 168 -2.28 4.44 16.60
C ILE A 168 -1.41 5.38 17.43
N GLN A 169 -1.92 6.57 17.78
CA GLN A 169 -1.20 7.48 18.68
C GLN A 169 -0.92 6.81 20.03
N GLN A 170 -1.91 6.14 20.62
CA GLN A 170 -1.76 5.38 21.86
C GLN A 170 -0.72 4.27 21.73
N TYR A 171 -0.73 3.53 20.61
CA TYR A 171 0.27 2.51 20.32
C TYR A 171 1.70 3.08 20.34
N ILE A 172 1.89 4.24 19.72
CA ILE A 172 3.18 4.96 19.65
C ILE A 172 3.59 5.46 21.03
N THR A 173 2.69 6.14 21.76
CA THR A 173 2.99 6.69 23.09
C THR A 173 3.35 5.59 24.10
N ALA A 174 2.72 4.42 24.00
CA ALA A 174 3.04 3.27 24.84
C ALA A 174 4.45 2.70 24.59
N ARG A 175 5.10 3.05 23.47
CA ARG A 175 6.39 2.51 23.01
C ARG A 175 7.42 3.61 22.90
N ASN A 176 7.76 4.25 24.02
CA ASN A 176 8.79 5.27 24.05
C ASN A 176 10.22 4.74 24.26
N LYS A 177 10.40 3.41 24.27
CA LYS A 177 11.70 2.72 24.40
C LYS A 177 11.65 1.32 23.76
N PRO A 178 12.80 0.76 23.36
CA PRO A 178 12.88 -0.63 22.92
C PRO A 178 12.33 -1.61 23.97
N ASN A 179 11.53 -2.58 23.53
CA ASN A 179 10.98 -3.61 24.39
C ASN A 179 12.08 -4.65 24.73
N PRO A 180 12.48 -4.80 26.01
CA PRO A 180 13.56 -5.72 26.38
C PRO A 180 13.27 -7.17 26.04
N VAL A 181 12.01 -7.60 26.09
CA VAL A 181 11.62 -8.98 25.75
C VAL A 181 11.92 -9.26 24.29
N PHE A 182 11.51 -8.35 23.40
CA PHE A 182 11.79 -8.46 21.97
C PHE A 182 13.30 -8.38 21.66
N VAL A 183 14.01 -7.43 22.27
CA VAL A 183 15.46 -7.29 22.04
C VAL A 183 16.20 -8.55 22.48
N ASN A 184 15.80 -9.17 23.59
CA ASN A 184 16.39 -10.42 24.05
C ASN A 184 16.01 -11.64 23.19
N SER A 185 14.91 -11.58 22.43
CA SER A 185 14.58 -12.63 21.45
C SER A 185 15.40 -12.55 20.16
N LEU A 186 16.13 -11.44 19.93
CA LEU A 186 17.02 -11.29 18.79
C LEU A 186 18.25 -12.19 18.98
N THR A 187 18.17 -13.42 18.48
CA THR A 187 19.25 -14.43 18.56
C THR A 187 20.48 -14.02 17.77
N ASN A 188 20.33 -13.05 16.88
CA ASN A 188 21.41 -12.49 16.08
C ASN A 188 22.25 -11.45 16.87
N LEU A 189 21.92 -11.12 18.11
CA LEU A 189 22.69 -10.14 18.88
C LEU A 189 23.44 -10.82 20.04
N ASN A 190 24.65 -10.37 20.35
CA ASN A 190 25.31 -10.76 21.60
C ASN A 190 24.74 -9.95 22.78
N ASP A 191 25.08 -10.35 24.01
CA ASP A 191 24.52 -9.72 25.21
C ASP A 191 24.92 -8.24 25.34
N LEU A 192 26.14 -7.86 24.96
CA LEU A 192 26.57 -6.47 24.99
C LEU A 192 25.72 -5.60 24.05
N SER A 193 25.45 -6.06 22.84
CA SER A 193 24.57 -5.37 21.89
C SER A 193 23.13 -5.29 22.42
N ARG A 194 22.58 -6.36 22.98
CA ARG A 194 21.23 -6.35 23.58
C ARG A 194 21.12 -5.33 24.71
N GLN A 195 22.08 -5.33 25.63
CA GLN A 195 22.10 -4.37 26.74
C GLN A 195 22.26 -2.94 26.24
N TYR A 196 23.14 -2.70 25.26
CA TYR A 196 23.26 -1.39 24.62
C TYR A 196 21.92 -0.92 24.05
N ILE A 197 21.22 -1.77 23.31
CA ILE A 197 19.92 -1.45 22.70
C ILE A 197 18.86 -1.16 23.74
N ILE A 198 18.77 -1.98 24.80
CA ILE A 198 17.79 -1.78 25.87
C ILE A 198 18.02 -0.45 26.60
N ASN A 199 19.29 -0.05 26.75
CA ASN A 199 19.67 1.13 27.51
C ASN A 199 19.67 2.43 26.68
N ASN A 200 19.83 2.35 25.36
CA ASN A 200 19.81 3.51 24.46
C ASN A 200 18.43 3.63 23.82
N ASN A 201 17.74 4.73 24.11
CA ASN A 201 16.39 4.97 23.58
C ASN A 201 16.41 5.33 22.08
N GLU A 202 16.65 4.34 21.24
CA GLU A 202 16.77 4.52 19.79
C GLU A 202 15.48 4.20 19.02
N LEU A 203 14.35 4.02 19.72
CA LEU A 203 13.05 3.79 19.09
C LEU A 203 12.35 5.14 18.89
N VAL A 204 12.35 5.64 17.66
CA VAL A 204 11.71 6.91 17.30
C VAL A 204 10.72 6.67 16.17
N PHE A 205 9.45 6.93 16.44
CA PHE A 205 8.41 6.95 15.42
C PHE A 205 8.50 8.27 14.65
N SER A 206 8.43 8.17 13.32
CA SER A 206 8.53 9.29 12.40
C SER A 206 7.45 9.15 11.31
N ASP A 207 7.60 9.92 10.23
CA ASP A 207 6.81 9.95 8.99
C ASP A 207 5.69 8.91 8.90
N CYS A 208 4.46 9.37 8.71
CA CYS A 208 3.35 8.48 8.44
C CYS A 208 2.84 8.66 7.02
N THR A 209 2.58 7.55 6.34
CA THR A 209 1.83 7.53 5.07
C THR A 209 0.47 6.91 5.32
N THR A 210 -0.59 7.64 4.97
CA THR A 210 -1.95 7.11 4.90
C THR A 210 -2.24 6.70 3.46
N SER A 211 -2.75 5.48 3.30
CA SER A 211 -3.19 4.93 2.01
C SER A 211 -4.69 4.70 2.08
N LEU A 212 -5.43 5.28 1.14
CA LEU A 212 -6.85 5.00 0.95
C LEU A 212 -7.01 3.88 -0.08
N MET A 213 -7.65 2.81 0.34
CA MET A 213 -7.95 1.64 -0.48
C MET A 213 -9.16 1.91 -1.39
N PRO A 214 -9.32 1.15 -2.50
CA PRO A 214 -10.45 1.31 -3.42
C PRO A 214 -11.83 1.06 -2.81
N ASP A 215 -11.92 0.41 -1.65
CA ASP A 215 -13.15 0.19 -0.89
C ASP A 215 -13.43 1.32 0.14
N GLY A 216 -12.57 2.34 0.18
CA GLY A 216 -12.65 3.45 1.12
C GLY A 216 -12.00 3.19 2.48
N SER A 217 -11.51 1.97 2.73
CA SER A 217 -10.75 1.67 3.96
C SER A 217 -9.38 2.35 3.94
N LYS A 218 -8.86 2.65 5.14
CA LYS A 218 -7.56 3.30 5.31
C LYS A 218 -6.54 2.36 5.92
N GLN A 219 -5.30 2.46 5.44
CA GLN A 219 -4.14 1.87 6.09
C GLN A 219 -3.12 2.96 6.40
N TYR A 220 -2.41 2.79 7.50
CA TYR A 220 -1.44 3.77 8.00
C TYR A 220 -0.09 3.07 8.13
N MET A 221 0.90 3.56 7.41
CA MET A 221 2.28 3.10 7.53
C MET A 221 3.05 4.13 8.36
N VAL A 222 3.51 3.74 9.54
CA VAL A 222 4.35 4.58 10.39
C VAL A 222 5.79 4.12 10.25
N SER A 223 6.67 5.03 9.88
CA SER A 223 8.11 4.78 9.85
C SER A 223 8.69 4.81 11.26
N VAL A 224 9.59 3.88 11.54
CA VAL A 224 10.27 3.78 12.81
C VAL A 224 11.76 3.80 12.55
N LYS A 225 12.44 4.75 13.17
CA LYS A 225 13.86 4.65 13.37
C LYS A 225 14.09 3.70 14.54
N PHE A 226 14.88 2.67 14.30
CA PHE A 226 15.29 1.73 15.32
C PHE A 226 16.67 1.23 14.95
N LEU A 227 17.65 1.52 15.81
CA LEU A 227 19.01 1.00 15.68
C LEU A 227 19.69 1.36 14.36
N GLY A 228 19.67 2.67 14.08
CA GLY A 228 20.19 3.33 12.87
C GLY A 228 19.58 2.91 11.53
N ALA A 229 18.68 1.92 11.50
CA ALA A 229 17.73 1.80 10.41
C ALA A 229 16.72 2.96 10.53
N THR A 230 16.61 3.79 9.49
CA THR A 230 15.88 5.06 9.55
C THR A 230 14.43 4.98 9.07
N ASN A 231 13.98 3.87 8.49
CA ASN A 231 12.65 3.74 7.87
C ASN A 231 12.09 2.31 7.99
N LEU A 232 12.02 1.75 9.21
CA LEU A 232 11.36 0.46 9.42
C LEU A 232 9.84 0.67 9.52
N PRO A 233 9.04 0.16 8.58
CA PRO A 233 7.61 0.46 8.58
C PRO A 233 6.85 -0.44 9.55
N ILE A 234 5.82 0.11 10.18
CA ILE A 234 4.74 -0.64 10.82
C ILE A 234 3.44 -0.23 10.13
N LEU A 235 2.68 -1.21 9.64
CA LEU A 235 1.42 -1.00 8.95
C LEU A 235 0.26 -1.27 9.90
N PHE A 236 -0.69 -0.34 9.94
CA PHE A 236 -1.86 -0.37 10.79
C PHE A 236 -3.15 -0.28 9.97
N LYS A 237 -4.23 -0.87 10.48
CA LYS A 237 -5.61 -0.52 10.12
C LYS A 237 -6.07 0.72 10.89
N GLU A 238 -7.22 1.26 10.52
CA GLU A 238 -7.83 2.45 11.15
C GLU A 238 -8.16 2.27 12.64
N ASP A 239 -8.45 1.05 13.08
CA ASP A 239 -8.70 0.72 14.49
C ASP A 239 -7.41 0.60 15.33
N GLY A 240 -6.24 0.80 14.72
CA GLY A 240 -4.94 0.66 15.37
C GLY A 240 -4.39 -0.78 15.41
N GLN A 241 -5.07 -1.75 14.80
CA GLN A 241 -4.52 -3.09 14.64
C GLN A 241 -3.26 -3.05 13.77
N VAL A 242 -2.13 -3.53 14.30
CA VAL A 242 -0.93 -3.79 13.51
C VAL A 242 -1.19 -4.97 12.59
N VAL A 243 -1.01 -4.76 11.28
CA VAL A 243 -1.22 -5.80 10.27
C VAL A 243 0.09 -6.27 9.64
N TRP A 244 1.15 -5.48 9.70
CA TRP A 244 2.46 -5.89 9.21
C TRP A 244 3.58 -5.07 9.82
N VAL A 245 4.76 -5.67 9.93
CA VAL A 245 5.96 -5.06 10.48
C VAL A 245 7.14 -5.25 9.55
N GLY A 246 8.01 -4.24 9.52
CA GLY A 246 9.27 -4.22 8.81
C GLY A 246 10.33 -5.14 9.42
N ALA A 247 11.53 -5.05 8.88
CA ALA A 247 12.65 -5.92 9.17
C ALA A 247 13.33 -5.67 10.55
N PHE A 248 12.57 -5.47 11.62
CA PHE A 248 13.07 -5.19 12.98
C PHE A 248 13.96 -6.31 13.53
N ASN A 249 13.73 -7.56 13.12
CA ASN A 249 14.55 -8.72 13.49
C ASN A 249 15.77 -8.95 12.57
N ARG A 250 16.06 -8.04 11.62
CA ARG A 250 17.13 -8.21 10.60
C ARG A 250 18.01 -6.96 10.43
N ILE A 251 18.23 -6.22 11.51
CA ILE A 251 18.93 -4.93 11.49
C ILE A 251 20.43 -5.09 11.23
N ARG A 252 20.94 -4.34 10.25
CA ARG A 252 22.29 -4.53 9.68
C ARG A 252 23.43 -3.90 10.48
N GLN A 253 23.16 -2.87 11.28
CA GLN A 253 24.21 -2.08 11.92
C GLN A 253 25.06 -2.88 12.93
N PHE A 254 24.56 -4.01 13.42
CA PHE A 254 25.27 -4.91 14.34
C PHE A 254 25.83 -6.18 13.67
N ASN A 255 25.74 -6.30 12.34
CA ASN A 255 26.11 -7.52 11.58
C ASN A 255 27.61 -7.65 11.27
N GLN A 256 28.52 -7.50 12.26
CA GLN A 256 29.94 -7.80 12.03
C GLN A 256 30.45 -9.14 12.56
N ASP A 257 29.63 -10.01 13.14
CA ASP A 257 30.04 -11.40 13.37
C ASP A 257 28.84 -12.36 13.42
N PHE A 258 28.76 -13.28 12.46
CA PHE A 258 27.92 -14.48 12.57
C PHE A 258 28.69 -15.73 12.19
N ASN A 259 28.92 -16.57 13.19
CA ASN A 259 29.40 -17.93 13.08
C ASN A 259 28.41 -18.84 12.32
N GLY A 260 28.37 -18.74 10.98
CA GLY A 260 28.06 -19.89 10.11
C GLY A 260 26.62 -20.10 9.65
N GLY A 261 25.72 -19.12 9.74
CA GLY A 261 24.39 -19.13 9.12
C GLY A 261 24.31 -18.23 7.87
N PRO A 262 23.44 -18.54 6.89
CA PRO A 262 23.59 -18.12 5.51
C PRO A 262 23.71 -16.59 5.37
N GLY A 263 24.76 -16.17 4.66
CA GLY A 263 25.13 -14.77 4.47
C GLY A 263 24.07 -13.88 3.82
N PHE A 264 24.46 -12.62 3.66
CA PHE A 264 23.70 -11.53 3.06
C PHE A 264 22.71 -11.96 1.95
N GLY A 265 21.42 -11.65 2.13
CA GLY A 265 20.39 -11.88 1.11
C GLY A 265 19.83 -13.31 1.06
N LEU A 266 20.02 -14.10 2.12
CA LEU A 266 19.42 -15.42 2.23
C LEU A 266 18.15 -15.38 3.12
N PRO A 267 17.10 -16.12 2.75
CA PRO A 267 15.80 -16.03 3.40
C PRO A 267 15.86 -16.64 4.80
N ASN A 268 15.12 -16.08 5.76
CA ASN A 268 14.94 -16.66 7.11
C ASN A 268 13.62 -17.45 7.22
N LEU A 269 13.03 -17.81 6.08
CA LEU A 269 11.84 -18.65 6.00
C LEU A 269 12.21 -20.12 6.15
N THR A 270 11.36 -20.89 6.85
CA THR A 270 11.45 -22.35 6.86
C THR A 270 11.04 -22.94 5.51
N SER A 271 11.48 -24.16 5.18
CA SER A 271 11.05 -24.84 3.94
C SER A 271 9.52 -24.98 3.86
N LYS A 272 8.84 -25.21 5.00
CA LYS A 272 7.37 -25.28 5.07
C LYS A 272 6.72 -23.94 4.74
N GLU A 273 7.27 -22.83 5.21
CA GLU A 273 6.77 -21.49 4.87
C GLU A 273 6.99 -21.19 3.38
N ILE A 274 8.17 -21.49 2.83
CA ILE A 274 8.44 -21.29 1.40
C ILE A 274 7.48 -22.11 0.54
N THR A 275 7.29 -23.40 0.84
CA THR A 275 6.32 -24.25 0.12
C THR A 275 4.91 -23.68 0.19
N TYR A 276 4.46 -23.26 1.38
CA TYR A 276 3.13 -22.66 1.54
C TYR A 276 2.94 -21.43 0.64
N PHE A 277 3.87 -20.48 0.67
CA PHE A 277 3.73 -19.25 -0.11
C PHE A 277 3.94 -19.48 -1.60
N ARG A 278 4.81 -20.41 -1.99
CA ARG A 278 4.90 -20.86 -3.39
C ARG A 278 3.55 -21.36 -3.89
N ASP A 279 2.91 -22.27 -3.15
CA ASP A 279 1.64 -22.87 -3.58
C ASP A 279 0.52 -21.82 -3.60
N LEU A 280 0.48 -20.93 -2.60
CA LEU A 280 -0.44 -19.79 -2.56
C LEU A 280 -0.30 -18.87 -3.77
N LEU A 281 0.94 -18.48 -4.10
CA LEU A 281 1.23 -17.58 -5.21
C LEU A 281 1.02 -18.26 -6.57
N ALA A 282 1.39 -19.54 -6.70
CA ALA A 282 1.22 -20.32 -7.93
C ALA A 282 -0.26 -20.58 -8.26
N ALA A 283 -1.13 -20.61 -7.25
CA ALA A 283 -2.58 -20.70 -7.45
C ALA A 283 -3.20 -19.42 -8.04
N SER A 284 -2.49 -18.29 -8.00
CA SER A 284 -2.97 -17.01 -8.54
C SER A 284 -2.40 -16.74 -9.94
N SER A 285 -3.29 -16.46 -10.90
CA SER A 285 -2.92 -16.08 -12.26
C SER A 285 -2.09 -14.79 -12.31
N GLN A 286 -2.17 -13.95 -11.27
CA GLN A 286 -1.45 -12.68 -11.16
C GLN A 286 0.09 -12.83 -11.12
N PHE A 287 0.58 -13.97 -10.62
CA PHE A 287 2.03 -14.21 -10.48
C PHE A 287 2.58 -15.12 -11.58
N MET A 288 1.79 -15.39 -12.62
CA MET A 288 2.27 -16.11 -13.80
C MET A 288 3.48 -15.38 -14.42
N GLY A 289 4.55 -16.14 -14.67
CA GLY A 289 5.79 -15.62 -15.25
C GLY A 289 6.90 -15.33 -14.24
N PHE A 290 6.65 -15.42 -12.94
CA PHE A 290 7.66 -15.20 -11.90
C PHE A 290 8.40 -16.48 -11.45
N ASN A 291 8.42 -17.56 -12.25
CA ASN A 291 9.16 -18.81 -11.97
C ASN A 291 9.18 -19.23 -10.48
N LEU A 292 8.00 -19.46 -9.90
CA LEU A 292 7.84 -19.75 -8.48
C LEU A 292 8.38 -21.14 -8.07
N ASP A 293 8.60 -22.03 -9.04
CA ASP A 293 9.20 -23.35 -8.79
C ASP A 293 10.71 -23.26 -8.47
N ASN A 294 11.35 -22.14 -8.82
CA ASN A 294 12.74 -21.89 -8.48
C ASN A 294 12.84 -21.23 -7.09
N PHE A 295 13.34 -21.99 -6.11
CA PHE A 295 13.61 -21.50 -4.76
C PHE A 295 14.49 -20.23 -4.72
N VAL A 296 15.30 -19.99 -5.76
CA VAL A 296 16.09 -18.75 -5.89
C VAL A 296 15.20 -17.51 -5.92
N ASN A 297 13.97 -17.59 -6.45
CA ASN A 297 13.05 -16.45 -6.45
C ASN A 297 12.50 -16.11 -5.05
N PHE A 298 12.74 -16.98 -4.06
CA PHE A 298 12.43 -16.72 -2.65
C PHE A 298 13.64 -16.23 -1.86
N ASN A 299 14.81 -16.05 -2.47
CA ASN A 299 16.00 -15.58 -1.75
C ASN A 299 15.80 -14.18 -1.14
N GLY A 300 15.01 -13.33 -1.80
CA GLY A 300 14.60 -12.01 -1.29
C GLY A 300 13.41 -12.03 -0.32
N SER A 301 13.00 -13.20 0.19
CA SER A 301 11.80 -13.35 1.01
C SER A 301 12.13 -13.57 2.48
N PHE A 302 11.35 -12.94 3.36
CA PHE A 302 11.70 -12.88 4.78
C PHE A 302 10.49 -12.93 5.69
N ARG A 303 10.68 -13.51 6.87
CA ARG A 303 9.81 -13.34 8.03
C ARG A 303 10.30 -12.14 8.85
N ASN A 304 9.43 -11.18 9.03
CA ASN A 304 9.63 -9.97 9.82
C ASN A 304 8.91 -10.12 11.15
N GLU A 305 9.54 -9.68 12.23
CA GLU A 305 9.00 -9.81 13.58
C GLU A 305 9.32 -8.55 14.37
N TYR A 306 8.33 -8.08 15.13
CA TYR A 306 8.46 -6.98 16.09
C TYR A 306 7.45 -7.20 17.21
N GLU A 307 7.96 -7.44 18.42
CA GLU A 307 7.15 -7.86 19.57
C GLU A 307 6.28 -9.08 19.22
N ASP A 308 4.98 -9.03 19.52
CA ASP A 308 4.03 -10.10 19.23
C ASP A 308 3.53 -10.09 17.77
N ASN A 309 4.04 -9.17 16.94
CA ASN A 309 3.62 -9.03 15.55
C ASN A 309 4.58 -9.74 14.61
N ARG A 310 3.99 -10.42 13.63
CA ARG A 310 4.71 -11.11 12.56
C ARG A 310 4.18 -10.65 11.20
N GLY A 311 5.08 -10.51 10.25
CA GLY A 311 4.77 -10.31 8.84
C GLY A 311 5.72 -11.11 7.96
N TYR A 312 5.37 -11.19 6.69
CA TYR A 312 6.20 -11.80 5.67
C TYR A 312 6.40 -10.80 4.54
N THR A 313 7.57 -10.84 3.92
CA THR A 313 7.89 -10.05 2.74
C THR A 313 8.34 -10.98 1.65
N PHE A 314 7.83 -10.78 0.43
CA PHE A 314 8.30 -11.47 -0.75
C PHE A 314 8.73 -10.44 -1.77
N ASP A 315 9.86 -10.72 -2.37
CA ASP A 315 10.44 -9.94 -3.43
C ASP A 315 10.66 -10.86 -4.63
N LEU A 316 9.71 -10.84 -5.55
CA LEU A 316 9.67 -11.74 -6.69
C LEU A 316 10.14 -10.98 -7.92
N SER A 317 11.08 -11.57 -8.67
CA SER A 317 11.54 -11.05 -9.95
C SER A 317 11.38 -12.09 -11.04
N ASN A 318 10.98 -11.66 -12.24
CA ASN A 318 10.92 -12.55 -13.40
C ASN A 318 12.15 -12.45 -14.31
N GLY A 319 13.18 -11.68 -13.91
CA GLY A 319 14.39 -11.46 -14.70
C GLY A 319 14.21 -10.56 -15.93
N LYS A 320 13.03 -9.95 -16.13
CA LYS A 320 12.70 -9.02 -17.23
C LYS A 320 12.46 -7.59 -16.72
N ASN A 321 13.16 -7.21 -15.66
CA ASN A 321 12.97 -5.96 -14.91
C ASN A 321 11.56 -5.79 -14.30
N GLU A 322 10.77 -6.85 -14.22
CA GLU A 322 9.48 -6.84 -13.53
C GLU A 322 9.63 -7.45 -12.15
N ARG A 323 9.03 -6.79 -11.16
CA ARG A 323 9.18 -7.13 -9.76
C ARG A 323 7.85 -6.99 -9.01
N TRP A 324 7.54 -7.95 -8.16
CA TRP A 324 6.50 -7.83 -7.13
C TRP A 324 7.16 -7.72 -5.76
N TYR A 325 6.74 -6.72 -4.99
CA TYR A 325 7.01 -6.65 -3.57
C TYR A 325 5.69 -6.85 -2.82
N LEU A 326 5.61 -7.93 -2.04
CA LEU A 326 4.41 -8.38 -1.36
C LEU A 326 4.65 -8.42 0.14
N CYS A 327 3.66 -7.97 0.90
CA CYS A 327 3.66 -8.07 2.36
C CYS A 327 2.43 -8.85 2.81
N PHE A 328 2.67 -9.91 3.59
CA PHE A 328 1.60 -10.71 4.21
C PHE A 328 1.63 -10.56 5.73
N ASN A 329 0.47 -10.53 6.37
CA ASN A 329 0.37 -10.49 7.84
C ASN A 329 0.72 -11.86 8.48
N GLY A 330 0.64 -11.95 9.82
CA GLY A 330 0.88 -13.19 10.56
C GLY A 330 -0.07 -14.33 10.18
N ASP A 331 -1.29 -13.99 9.78
CA ASP A 331 -2.33 -14.91 9.26
C ASP A 331 -2.14 -15.25 7.77
N LYS A 332 -1.07 -14.73 7.16
CA LYS A 332 -0.67 -14.94 5.77
C LYS A 332 -1.65 -14.38 4.73
N GLU A 333 -2.39 -13.34 5.10
CA GLU A 333 -3.21 -12.54 4.21
C GLU A 333 -2.36 -11.44 3.56
N LEU A 334 -2.56 -11.18 2.27
CA LEU A 334 -1.85 -10.11 1.56
C LEU A 334 -2.39 -8.75 2.02
N VAL A 335 -1.54 -7.93 2.64
CA VAL A 335 -1.95 -6.62 3.20
C VAL A 335 -1.38 -5.45 2.41
N TYR A 336 -0.28 -5.66 1.68
CA TYR A 336 0.31 -4.65 0.81
C TYR A 336 0.97 -5.34 -0.39
N SER A 337 0.82 -4.74 -1.56
CA SER A 337 1.47 -5.21 -2.78
C SER A 337 1.83 -4.04 -3.67
N THR A 338 3.05 -4.06 -4.20
CA THR A 338 3.45 -3.19 -5.29
C THR A 338 4.11 -4.01 -6.40
N TYR A 339 3.76 -3.70 -7.63
CA TYR A 339 4.48 -4.19 -8.81
C TYR A 339 5.22 -3.05 -9.46
N SER A 340 6.41 -3.32 -9.98
CA SER A 340 7.21 -2.35 -10.72
C SER A 340 7.85 -2.97 -11.95
N TYR A 341 7.86 -2.20 -13.03
CA TYR A 341 8.63 -2.40 -14.24
C TYR A 341 9.45 -1.13 -14.52
N TYR A 342 10.76 -1.30 -14.72
CA TYR A 342 11.72 -0.23 -14.97
C TYR A 342 12.39 -0.33 -16.33
#